data_AF-I3S632-F1
#
_entry.id   AF-I3S632-F1
#
_cell.length_a   1.000
_cell.length_b   1.000
_cell.length_c   1.000
_cell.angle_alpha   90.00
_cell.angle_beta   90.00
_cell.angle_gamma   90.00
#
_symmetry.space_group_name_H-M   'P 1'
#
loop_
_entity.id
_entity.type
_entity.pdbx_description
1 polymer ?
#
loop_
_entity_poly.entity_id
_entity_poly.type
_entity_poly.pdbx_seq_one_letter_code
_entity_poly.pdbx_strand_id
1 'polypeptide(L)'
;MISLNPILLLLISVFLFIFFLFKFVTAYGDFTLMSKKQPKREEIEDKVVWITGASRGIGEILAKQLASLGAKLIISARNEDDLIRVRTQLKGKHAPDGVKVLPLDLSSGEDSLRQAVEKAESFFPDSGVDYMIHNAAHERPKTSVLDVTEEGLKATFDVNVLGDNNSDKALGTFHVEEGGEVILW
;
A
#
# COMPACT_ATOMS: atom_id res chain seq x y z
N MET A 1 -29.86 -42.67 28.46
CA MET A 1 -29.70 -41.44 27.67
C MET A 1 -29.91 -40.26 28.60
N ILE A 2 -28.86 -39.47 28.89
CA ILE A 2 -28.98 -38.31 29.79
C ILE A 2 -29.54 -37.15 28.96
N SER A 3 -30.77 -36.71 29.23
CA SER A 3 -31.34 -35.52 28.59
C SER A 3 -30.73 -34.27 29.21
N LEU A 4 -30.01 -33.48 28.42
CA LEU A 4 -29.52 -32.18 28.86
C LEU A 4 -30.68 -31.24 29.16
N ASN A 5 -30.57 -30.49 30.26
CA ASN A 5 -31.57 -29.52 30.69
C ASN A 5 -31.71 -28.40 29.62
N PRO A 6 -32.94 -28.06 29.16
CA PRO A 6 -33.15 -27.03 28.15
C PRO A 6 -32.57 -25.65 28.53
N ILE A 7 -32.54 -25.32 29.83
CA ILE A 7 -31.93 -24.08 30.33
C ILE A 7 -30.41 -24.10 30.09
N LEU A 8 -29.76 -25.24 30.30
CA LEU A 8 -28.32 -25.40 30.08
C LEU A 8 -27.98 -25.27 28.59
N LEU A 9 -28.81 -25.81 27.69
CA LEU A 9 -28.66 -25.65 26.25
C LEU A 9 -28.79 -24.18 25.82
N LEU A 10 -29.76 -23.44 26.39
CA LEU A 10 -29.92 -22.02 26.12
C LEU A 10 -28.68 -21.23 26.58
N LEU A 11 -28.18 -21.48 27.79
CA LEU A 11 -26.99 -20.81 28.31
C LEU A 11 -25.75 -21.08 27.45
N ILE A 12 -25.55 -22.32 27.01
CA ILE A 12 -24.46 -22.69 26.10
C ILE A 12 -24.62 -21.95 24.75
N SER A 13 -25.83 -21.86 24.21
CA SER A 13 -26.08 -21.17 22.94
C SER A 13 -25.80 -19.67 23.02
N VAL A 14 -26.20 -19.01 24.11
CA VAL A 14 -25.93 -17.58 24.35
C VAL A 14 -24.44 -17.36 24.55
N PHE A 15 -23.78 -18.23 25.32
CA PHE A 15 -22.33 -18.15 25.50
C PHE A 15 -21.58 -18.30 24.17
N LEU A 16 -21.94 -19.30 23.36
CA LEU A 16 -21.34 -19.49 22.03
C LEU A 16 -21.62 -18.29 21.12
N PHE A 17 -22.84 -17.76 21.12
CA PHE A 17 -23.17 -16.56 20.35
C PHE A 17 -22.33 -15.36 20.76
N ILE A 18 -22.20 -15.07 22.05
CA ILE A 18 -21.36 -13.98 22.56
C ILE A 18 -19.88 -14.23 22.23
N PHE A 19 -19.40 -15.46 22.39
CA PHE A 19 -18.02 -15.84 22.07
C PHE A 19 -17.71 -15.64 20.59
N PHE A 20 -18.59 -16.11 19.70
CA PHE A 20 -18.44 -15.92 18.25
C PHE A 20 -18.63 -14.46 17.83
N LEU A 21 -19.53 -13.71 18.48
CA LEU A 21 -19.68 -12.27 18.24
C LEU A 21 -18.42 -11.51 18.68
N PHE A 22 -17.85 -11.84 19.83
CA PHE A 22 -16.59 -11.26 20.29
C PHE A 22 -15.44 -11.63 19.35
N LYS A 23 -15.33 -12.89 18.93
CA LYS A 23 -14.36 -13.33 17.91
C LYS A 23 -14.58 -12.61 16.58
N PHE A 24 -15.82 -12.40 16.15
CA PHE A 24 -16.14 -11.68 14.93
C PHE A 24 -15.70 -10.20 15.03
N VAL A 25 -16.07 -9.54 16.13
CA VAL A 25 -15.71 -8.14 16.41
C VAL A 25 -14.20 -7.96 16.58
N THR A 26 -13.47 -8.95 17.11
CA THR A 26 -12.01 -8.81 17.36
C THR A 26 -11.13 -9.39 16.26
N ALA A 27 -11.62 -10.35 15.47
CA ALA A 27 -10.83 -11.03 14.43
C ALA A 27 -11.12 -10.55 13.01
N TYR A 28 -12.34 -10.06 12.72
CA TYR A 28 -12.72 -9.56 11.38
C TYR A 28 -13.09 -8.08 11.39
N GLY A 29 -13.66 -7.59 12.48
CA GLY A 29 -13.85 -6.16 12.71
C GLY A 29 -12.59 -5.53 13.27
N ASP A 30 -11.56 -5.29 12.44
CA ASP A 30 -10.46 -4.46 12.89
C ASP A 30 -10.92 -2.99 13.04
N PHE A 31 -11.73 -2.71 14.07
CA PHE A 31 -12.14 -1.37 14.47
C PHE A 31 -10.96 -0.57 15.00
N THR A 32 -9.78 -1.16 15.15
CA THR A 32 -8.54 -0.43 15.47
C THR A 32 -8.28 0.63 14.41
N LEU A 33 -8.52 0.35 13.13
CA LEU A 33 -8.43 1.33 12.04
C LEU A 33 -9.46 2.46 12.20
N MET A 34 -10.68 2.13 12.63
CA MET A 34 -11.75 3.11 12.88
C MET A 34 -11.47 4.00 14.11
N SER A 35 -10.65 3.52 15.05
CA SER A 35 -10.22 4.26 16.23
C SER A 35 -8.94 5.08 16.02
N LYS A 36 -8.17 4.81 14.95
CA LYS A 36 -6.99 5.62 14.62
C LYS A 36 -7.45 6.97 14.08
N LYS A 37 -6.91 8.04 14.65
CA LYS A 37 -7.13 9.39 14.13
C LYS A 37 -6.51 9.50 12.74
N GLN A 38 -7.13 10.29 11.87
CA GLN A 38 -6.53 10.66 10.59
C GLN A 38 -5.13 11.23 10.83
N PRO A 39 -4.15 10.94 9.95
CA PRO A 39 -2.80 11.50 10.08
C PRO A 39 -2.89 13.01 10.16
N LYS A 40 -2.13 13.59 11.08
CA LYS A 40 -2.12 15.04 11.23
C LYS A 40 -1.37 15.67 10.06
N ARG A 41 -1.83 16.84 9.62
CA ARG A 41 -1.18 17.55 8.52
C ARG A 41 0.30 17.79 8.81
N GLU A 42 0.65 18.12 10.05
CA GLU A 42 2.03 18.42 10.45
C GLU A 42 2.98 17.21 10.37
N GLU A 43 2.45 15.97 10.33
CA GLU A 43 3.24 14.74 10.19
C GLU A 43 3.56 14.43 8.71
N ILE A 44 2.79 14.98 7.78
CA ILE A 44 2.84 14.66 6.33
C ILE A 44 3.26 15.85 5.48
N GLU A 45 3.03 17.07 5.95
CA GLU A 45 3.34 18.28 5.21
C GLU A 45 4.84 18.36 4.90
N ASP A 46 5.16 18.72 3.65
CA ASP A 46 6.51 18.83 3.10
C ASP A 46 7.33 17.53 2.96
N LYS A 47 6.79 16.41 3.44
CA LYS A 47 7.36 15.06 3.26
C LYS A 47 7.29 14.60 1.81
N VAL A 48 8.29 13.84 1.38
CA VAL A 48 8.33 13.20 0.07
C VAL A 48 7.80 11.77 0.19
N VAL A 49 6.64 11.51 -0.41
CA VAL A 49 6.01 10.18 -0.41
C VAL A 49 6.03 9.58 -1.82
N TRP A 50 6.61 8.40 -1.95
CA TRP A 50 6.62 7.62 -3.18
C TRP A 50 5.55 6.52 -3.12
N ILE A 51 4.61 6.53 -4.07
CA ILE A 51 3.51 5.57 -4.12
C ILE A 51 3.61 4.72 -5.38
N THR A 52 3.72 3.39 -5.24
CA THR A 52 3.58 2.45 -6.35
C THR A 52 2.10 2.11 -6.60
N GLY A 53 1.72 1.83 -7.84
CA GLY A 53 0.32 1.53 -8.19
C GLY A 53 -0.61 2.76 -8.12
N ALA A 54 -0.06 3.98 -8.21
CA ALA A 54 -0.78 5.24 -8.01
C ALA A 54 -1.72 5.63 -9.17
N SER A 55 -1.77 4.83 -10.24
CA SER A 55 -2.55 5.14 -11.46
C SER A 55 -4.06 4.97 -11.32
N ARG A 56 -4.54 4.25 -10.30
CA ARG A 56 -5.97 3.93 -10.08
C ARG A 56 -6.23 3.48 -8.64
N GLY A 57 -7.50 3.28 -8.30
CA GLY A 57 -7.92 2.59 -7.07
C GLY A 57 -7.43 3.28 -5.79
N ILE A 58 -6.96 2.47 -4.83
CA ILE A 58 -6.50 2.95 -3.52
C ILE A 58 -5.29 3.90 -3.68
N GLY A 59 -4.32 3.55 -4.52
CA GLY A 59 -3.15 4.39 -4.77
C GLY A 59 -3.49 5.79 -5.30
N GLU A 60 -4.47 5.90 -6.20
CA GLU A 60 -4.94 7.22 -6.69
C GLU A 60 -5.64 8.02 -5.58
N ILE A 61 -6.47 7.38 -4.76
CA ILE A 61 -7.15 8.03 -3.63
C ILE A 61 -6.13 8.49 -2.59
N LEU A 62 -5.15 7.65 -2.29
CA LEU A 62 -4.07 7.95 -1.36
C LEU A 62 -3.22 9.13 -1.85
N ALA A 63 -2.86 9.17 -3.14
CA ALA A 63 -2.18 10.32 -3.74
C ALA A 63 -2.97 11.62 -3.58
N LYS A 64 -4.30 11.58 -3.77
CA LYS A 64 -5.18 12.75 -3.54
C LYS A 64 -5.18 13.20 -2.08
N GLN A 65 -5.26 12.26 -1.14
CA GLN A 65 -5.25 12.57 0.28
C GLN A 65 -3.91 13.16 0.73
N LEU A 66 -2.80 12.52 0.40
CA LEU A 66 -1.46 12.99 0.78
C LEU A 66 -1.12 14.34 0.14
N ALA A 67 -1.48 14.56 -1.13
CA ALA A 67 -1.36 15.88 -1.75
C ALA A 67 -2.16 16.94 -0.97
N SER A 68 -3.39 16.63 -0.56
CA SER A 68 -4.23 17.56 0.21
C SER A 68 -3.66 17.91 1.58
N LEU A 69 -2.88 17.00 2.18
CA LEU A 69 -2.13 17.21 3.42
C LEU A 69 -0.81 17.97 3.19
N GLY A 70 -0.45 18.28 1.94
CA GLY A 70 0.74 19.07 1.62
C GLY A 70 2.02 18.25 1.47
N ALA A 71 1.92 16.95 1.17
CA ALA A 71 3.08 16.14 0.77
C ALA A 71 3.58 16.52 -0.63
N LYS A 72 4.87 16.33 -0.87
CA LYS A 72 5.46 16.16 -2.20
C LYS A 72 5.32 14.69 -2.58
N LEU A 73 5.07 14.40 -3.85
CA LEU A 73 4.75 13.04 -4.28
C LEU A 73 5.64 12.57 -5.42
N ILE A 74 5.99 11.29 -5.38
CA ILE A 74 6.44 10.53 -6.54
C ILE A 74 5.35 9.48 -6.80
N ILE A 75 4.75 9.50 -7.99
CA ILE A 75 3.69 8.55 -8.36
C ILE A 75 4.20 7.60 -9.44
N SER A 76 4.04 6.30 -9.18
CA SER A 76 4.55 5.24 -10.04
C SER A 76 3.50 4.21 -10.42
N ALA A 77 3.55 3.81 -11.68
CA ALA A 77 2.80 2.74 -12.32
C ALA A 77 3.43 2.47 -13.69
N ARG A 78 2.98 1.41 -14.38
CA ARG A 78 3.50 1.06 -15.71
C ARG A 78 3.11 2.04 -16.82
N ASN A 79 1.91 2.62 -16.73
CA ASN A 79 1.38 3.52 -17.76
C ASN A 79 1.58 4.99 -17.34
N GLU A 80 2.37 5.72 -18.12
CA GLU A 80 2.69 7.13 -17.84
C GLU A 80 1.49 8.06 -18.03
N ASP A 81 0.67 7.83 -19.06
CA ASP A 81 -0.51 8.67 -19.34
C ASP A 81 -1.53 8.63 -18.19
N ASP A 82 -1.74 7.46 -17.60
CA ASP A 82 -2.59 7.30 -16.41
C ASP A 82 -2.03 8.09 -15.22
N LEU A 83 -0.71 8.12 -15.03
CA LEU A 83 -0.06 8.89 -13.96
C LEU A 83 -0.16 10.39 -14.22
N ILE A 84 0.02 10.84 -15.46
CA ILE A 84 -0.16 12.23 -15.86
C ILE A 84 -1.61 12.66 -15.58
N ARG A 85 -2.60 11.83 -15.94
CA ARG A 85 -4.01 12.06 -15.59
C ARG A 85 -4.15 12.25 -14.08
N VAL A 86 -3.65 11.33 -13.26
CA VAL A 86 -3.74 11.43 -11.79
C VAL A 86 -3.09 12.74 -11.31
N ARG A 87 -1.86 13.05 -11.73
CA ARG A 87 -1.15 14.29 -11.38
C ARG A 87 -1.99 15.54 -11.64
N THR A 88 -2.64 15.64 -12.79
CA THR A 88 -3.47 16.82 -13.14
C THR A 88 -4.69 16.99 -12.23
N GLN A 89 -5.17 15.91 -11.62
CA GLN A 89 -6.31 15.92 -10.71
C GLN A 89 -5.92 16.25 -9.27
N LEU A 90 -4.64 16.10 -8.90
CA LEU A 90 -4.19 16.35 -7.52
C LEU A 90 -4.27 17.84 -7.18
N LYS A 91 -4.60 18.11 -5.91
CA LYS A 91 -4.70 19.46 -5.32
C LYS A 91 -4.01 19.44 -3.96
N GLY A 92 -3.23 20.47 -3.65
CA GLY A 92 -2.39 20.48 -2.46
C GLY A 92 -1.34 21.58 -2.52
N LYS A 93 -0.62 21.78 -1.41
CA LYS A 93 0.45 22.78 -1.28
C LYS A 93 1.48 22.70 -2.41
N HIS A 94 1.88 21.50 -2.79
CA HIS A 94 2.92 21.24 -3.79
C HIS A 94 2.36 20.77 -5.14
N ALA A 95 1.06 20.56 -5.28
CA ALA A 95 0.51 20.05 -6.54
C ALA A 95 0.28 21.19 -7.56
N PRO A 96 0.64 21.02 -8.84
CA PRO A 96 1.19 19.80 -9.45
C PRO A 96 2.74 19.72 -9.45
N ASP A 97 3.46 20.81 -9.18
CA ASP A 97 4.90 20.93 -9.47
C ASP A 97 5.79 20.00 -8.62
N GLY A 98 5.41 19.78 -7.36
CA GLY A 98 6.00 18.82 -6.44
C GLY A 98 5.40 17.40 -6.55
N VAL A 99 4.65 17.11 -7.62
CA VAL A 99 4.20 15.75 -7.95
C VAL A 99 4.96 15.25 -9.17
N LYS A 100 5.86 14.28 -8.94
CA LYS A 100 6.73 13.71 -9.96
C LYS A 100 6.14 12.41 -10.48
N VAL A 101 6.18 12.23 -11.80
CA VAL A 101 5.71 11.02 -12.48
C VAL A 101 6.93 10.15 -12.76
N LEU A 102 6.88 8.89 -12.32
CA LEU A 102 7.95 7.93 -12.53
C LEU A 102 7.35 6.60 -13.00
N PRO A 103 7.35 6.33 -14.32
CA PRO A 103 6.95 5.04 -14.84
C PRO A 103 7.81 3.93 -14.23
N LEU A 104 7.17 2.88 -13.72
CA LEU A 104 7.83 1.80 -12.99
C LEU A 104 7.14 0.47 -13.27
N ASP A 105 7.95 -0.52 -13.63
CA ASP A 105 7.54 -1.93 -13.65
C ASP A 105 8.29 -2.69 -12.56
N LEU A 106 7.56 -3.16 -11.55
CA LEU A 106 8.11 -3.88 -10.41
C LEU A 106 8.69 -5.25 -10.80
N SER A 107 8.27 -5.82 -11.93
CA SER A 107 8.85 -7.06 -12.46
C SER A 107 10.11 -6.87 -13.31
N SER A 108 10.62 -5.64 -13.44
CA SER A 108 11.75 -5.34 -14.36
C SER A 108 13.13 -5.79 -13.87
N GLY A 109 13.21 -6.37 -12.66
CA GLY A 109 14.45 -6.86 -12.08
C GLY A 109 15.23 -5.80 -11.30
N GLU A 110 16.20 -6.27 -10.50
CA GLU A 110 16.88 -5.46 -9.47
C GLU A 110 17.63 -4.25 -10.02
N ASP A 111 18.38 -4.38 -11.12
CA ASP A 111 19.13 -3.26 -11.72
C ASP A 111 18.22 -2.13 -12.21
N SER A 112 17.08 -2.48 -12.82
CA SER A 112 16.10 -1.52 -13.29
C SER A 112 15.44 -0.78 -12.12
N LEU A 113 15.11 -1.51 -11.05
CA LEU A 113 14.57 -0.92 -9.83
C LEU A 113 15.58 -0.01 -9.14
N ARG A 114 16.86 -0.37 -9.12
CA ARG A 114 17.93 0.49 -8.59
C ARG A 114 18.02 1.82 -9.34
N GLN A 115 17.98 1.79 -10.67
CA GLN A 115 17.97 3.02 -11.48
C GLN A 115 16.71 3.86 -11.25
N ALA A 116 15.56 3.21 -11.04
CA ALA A 116 14.32 3.91 -10.71
C ALA A 116 14.40 4.61 -9.34
N VAL A 117 15.00 3.96 -8.33
CA VAL A 117 15.25 4.57 -7.02
C VAL A 117 16.20 5.77 -7.14
N GLU A 118 17.32 5.63 -7.85
CA GLU A 118 18.25 6.75 -8.09
C GLU A 118 17.55 7.95 -8.75
N LYS A 119 16.67 7.68 -9.72
CA LYS A 119 15.86 8.71 -10.37
C LYS A 119 14.85 9.33 -9.40
N ALA A 120 14.20 8.54 -8.55
CA ALA A 120 13.25 9.01 -7.54
C ALA A 120 13.92 9.97 -6.55
N GLU A 121 15.06 9.58 -5.99
CA GLU A 121 15.89 10.40 -5.10
C GLU A 121 16.32 11.71 -5.77
N SER A 122 16.72 11.66 -7.06
CA SER A 122 17.16 12.85 -7.80
C SER A 122 16.08 13.93 -7.97
N PHE A 123 14.80 13.58 -7.78
CA PHE A 123 13.73 14.58 -7.87
C PHE A 123 13.69 15.52 -6.66
N PHE A 124 14.21 15.09 -5.51
CA PHE A 124 14.22 15.84 -4.26
C PHE A 124 15.59 15.71 -3.58
N PRO A 125 16.66 16.25 -4.18
CA PRO A 125 18.04 16.00 -3.74
C PRO A 125 18.35 16.50 -2.32
N ASP A 126 17.58 17.45 -1.80
CA ASP A 126 17.76 18.01 -0.45
C ASP A 126 17.01 17.22 0.64
N SER A 127 16.15 16.27 0.28
CA SER A 127 15.25 15.60 1.23
C SER A 127 15.14 14.09 1.01
N GLY A 128 15.51 13.59 -0.17
CA GLY A 128 15.29 12.21 -0.58
C GLY A 128 13.82 11.79 -0.55
N VAL A 129 13.58 10.50 -0.34
CA VAL A 129 12.24 9.94 -0.07
C VAL A 129 12.07 9.73 1.44
N ASP A 130 11.00 10.26 2.03
CA ASP A 130 10.69 10.02 3.46
C ASP A 130 9.88 8.73 3.63
N TYR A 131 8.95 8.46 2.71
CA TYR A 131 8.04 7.33 2.77
C TYR A 131 7.90 6.64 1.43
N MET A 132 8.08 5.32 1.39
CA MET A 132 7.70 4.49 0.24
C MET A 132 6.47 3.67 0.59
N ILE A 133 5.44 3.78 -0.25
CA ILE A 133 4.18 3.05 -0.11
C ILE A 133 4.07 2.06 -1.26
N HIS A 134 4.22 0.79 -0.92
CA HIS A 134 4.00 -0.33 -1.83
C HIS A 134 2.51 -0.62 -1.92
N ASN A 135 1.89 -0.18 -3.01
CA ASN A 135 0.47 -0.41 -3.28
C ASN A 135 0.23 -1.05 -4.67
N ALA A 136 1.26 -1.14 -5.51
CA ALA A 136 1.14 -1.88 -6.77
C ALA A 136 0.93 -3.37 -6.51
N ALA A 137 -0.08 -3.95 -7.16
CA ALA A 137 -0.34 -5.38 -7.12
C ALA A 137 -0.66 -5.93 -8.51
N HIS A 138 -0.20 -7.15 -8.77
CA HIS A 138 -0.59 -7.99 -9.87
C HIS A 138 -1.60 -9.04 -9.39
N GLU A 139 -2.86 -8.86 -9.78
CA GLU A 139 -3.92 -9.84 -9.54
C GLU A 139 -4.10 -10.72 -10.79
N ARG A 140 -3.88 -12.03 -10.60
CA ARG A 140 -4.22 -13.05 -11.60
C ARG A 140 -5.74 -13.22 -11.73
N PRO A 141 -6.26 -13.72 -12.87
CA PRO A 141 -7.67 -14.04 -12.99
C PRO A 141 -8.17 -14.96 -11.87
N LYS A 142 -9.40 -14.72 -11.41
CA LYS A 142 -10.06 -15.56 -10.41
C LYS A 142 -10.50 -16.87 -11.04
N THR A 143 -9.70 -17.90 -10.83
CA THR A 143 -9.94 -19.27 -11.32
C THR A 143 -9.86 -20.26 -10.17
N SER A 144 -10.29 -21.51 -10.42
CA SER A 144 -10.06 -22.61 -9.47
C SER A 144 -8.58 -22.72 -9.14
N VAL A 145 -8.25 -23.14 -7.92
CA VAL A 145 -6.86 -23.38 -7.51
C VAL A 145 -6.19 -24.42 -8.41
N LEU A 146 -6.95 -25.39 -8.93
CA LEU A 146 -6.46 -26.41 -9.85
C LEU A 146 -6.11 -25.85 -11.25
N ASP A 147 -6.67 -24.68 -11.59
CA ASP A 147 -6.48 -24.03 -12.90
C ASP A 147 -5.45 -22.88 -12.84
N VAL A 148 -4.74 -22.75 -11.71
CA VAL A 148 -3.70 -21.74 -11.55
C VAL A 148 -2.44 -22.21 -12.26
N THR A 149 -2.11 -21.51 -13.34
CA THR A 149 -0.83 -21.67 -14.05
C THR A 149 0.33 -21.25 -13.16
N GLU A 150 1.45 -21.95 -13.24
CA GLU A 150 2.67 -21.58 -12.53
C GLU A 150 3.16 -20.18 -12.95
N GLU A 151 3.03 -19.85 -14.23
CA GLU A 151 3.41 -18.55 -14.80
C GLU A 151 2.60 -17.41 -14.18
N GLY A 152 1.28 -17.58 -14.07
CA GLY A 152 0.41 -16.58 -13.43
C GLY A 152 0.68 -16.43 -11.94
N LEU A 153 1.05 -17.52 -11.25
CA LEU A 153 1.45 -17.45 -9.85
C LEU A 153 2.80 -16.74 -9.68
N LYS A 154 3.80 -17.08 -10.51
CA LYS A 154 5.10 -16.41 -10.53
C LYS A 154 4.95 -14.92 -10.80
N ALA A 155 4.15 -14.52 -11.79
CA ALA A 155 3.91 -13.11 -12.09
C ALA A 155 3.34 -12.33 -10.87
N THR A 156 2.45 -12.95 -10.09
CA THR A 156 1.96 -12.35 -8.83
C THR A 156 3.08 -12.23 -7.80
N PHE A 157 3.93 -13.25 -7.63
CA PHE A 157 5.07 -13.20 -6.70
C PHE A 157 6.14 -12.19 -7.12
N ASP A 158 6.43 -12.13 -8.42
CA ASP A 158 7.45 -11.25 -8.98
C ASP A 158 7.11 -9.78 -8.74
N VAL A 159 5.83 -9.41 -8.84
CA VAL A 159 5.38 -8.04 -8.57
C VAL A 159 5.16 -7.79 -7.07
N ASN A 160 4.31 -8.58 -6.41
CA ASN A 160 3.79 -8.26 -5.08
C ASN A 160 4.74 -8.63 -3.93
N VAL A 161 5.83 -9.32 -4.23
CA VAL A 161 6.78 -9.78 -3.20
C VAL A 161 8.20 -9.40 -3.60
N LEU A 162 8.67 -9.88 -4.76
CA LEU A 162 10.04 -9.64 -5.18
C LEU A 162 10.26 -8.19 -5.61
N GLY A 163 9.30 -7.61 -6.33
CA GLY A 163 9.32 -6.21 -6.74
C GLY A 163 9.49 -5.27 -5.55
N ASP A 164 8.59 -5.35 -4.58
CA ASP A 164 8.63 -4.52 -3.36
C ASP A 164 9.94 -4.73 -2.59
N ASN A 165 10.34 -5.97 -2.34
CA ASN A 165 11.59 -6.28 -1.65
C ASN A 165 12.83 -5.73 -2.39
N ASN A 166 12.86 -5.80 -3.71
CA ASN A 166 14.00 -5.32 -4.50
C ASN A 166 14.02 -3.79 -4.53
N SER A 167 12.86 -3.14 -4.57
CA SER A 167 12.74 -1.70 -4.37
C SER A 167 13.23 -1.28 -2.99
N ASP A 168 12.88 -2.02 -1.93
CA ASP A 168 13.35 -1.75 -0.57
C ASP A 168 14.85 -1.94 -0.41
N LYS A 169 15.44 -2.96 -1.04
CA LYS A 169 16.90 -3.12 -1.05
C LYS A 169 17.59 -1.95 -1.73
N ALA A 170 17.06 -1.54 -2.88
CA ALA A 170 17.59 -0.39 -3.60
C ALA A 170 17.46 0.90 -2.76
N LEU A 171 16.31 1.11 -2.11
CA LEU A 171 16.02 2.27 -1.28
C LEU A 171 16.77 2.29 0.05
N GLY A 172 16.90 1.13 0.70
CA GLY A 172 17.61 0.93 1.97
C GLY A 172 19.12 1.20 1.87
N THR A 173 19.67 1.16 0.65
CA THR A 173 21.05 1.64 0.41
C THR A 173 21.17 3.16 0.64
N PHE A 174 20.06 3.90 0.59
CA PHE A 174 19.97 5.34 0.83
C PHE A 174 19.30 5.71 2.17
N HIS A 175 18.38 4.88 2.68
CA HIS A 175 17.52 5.20 3.84
C HIS A 175 18.07 4.84 5.22
N VAL A 176 19.10 3.98 5.31
CA VAL A 176 19.65 3.52 6.61
C VAL A 176 20.30 4.65 7.42
N GLU A 177 20.60 5.80 6.82
CA GLU A 177 21.19 6.96 7.52
C GLU A 177 20.20 8.10 7.83
N GLU A 178 19.02 8.19 7.19
CA GLU A 178 18.15 9.39 7.24
C GLU A 178 16.75 9.18 7.87
N GLY A 179 16.35 7.95 8.20
CA GLY A 179 15.13 7.68 8.97
C GLY A 179 13.82 7.60 8.17
N GLY A 180 13.89 7.26 6.87
CA GLY A 180 12.70 6.99 6.06
C GLY A 180 11.98 5.69 6.44
N GLU A 181 10.66 5.62 6.21
CA GLU A 181 9.81 4.46 6.53
C GLU A 181 9.21 3.81 5.28
N VAL A 182 9.15 2.47 5.27
CA VAL A 182 8.49 1.68 4.23
C VAL A 182 7.14 1.19 4.74
N ILE A 183 6.08 1.41 3.95
CA ILE A 183 4.72 1.02 4.26
C ILE A 183 4.21 0.04 3.19
N LEU A 184 3.91 -1.18 3.60
CA LEU A 184 3.31 -2.22 2.76
C LEU A 184 1.77 -2.15 2.87
N TRP A 185 1.07 -2.12 1.73
CA TRP A 185 -0.40 -2.11 1.64
C TRP A 185 -0.94 -3.31 0.87
#